data_AF-A0A558D6R7-F1
#
_entry.id   AF-A0A558D6R7-F1
#
_cell.length_a   1.000
_cell.length_b   1.000
_cell.length_c   1.000
_cell.angle_alpha   90.00
_cell.angle_beta   90.00
_cell.angle_gamma   90.00
#
_symmetry.space_group_name_H-M   'P 1'
#
loop_
_entity.id
_entity.type
_entity.pdbx_description
1 polymer ?
#
loop_
_entity_poly.entity_id
_entity_poly.type
_entity_poly.pdbx_seq_one_letter_code
_entity_poly.pdbx_strand_id
1 'polypeptide(L)'
;MTLFPMSYSMSCLPAAAAMRQVVANGLLDDYITVLEYSQMSGEPMTMNESVLRRVADELDIRRTLARLSRAQDDGDREAYKTCFTDRVLLTKSVVIPDWQPRELSVDELADLYFAEVGKLKFAHHLVSNHIIDIDGDEATCLADLYCVFAEDGDGLRSSSLGGRYDLKLRRVDGEWLISERSIVELYAIDSGDVARILA
;
A
#
# COMPACT_ATOMS: atom_id res chain seq x y z
N MET A 1 40.78 0.41 39.52
CA MET A 1 40.99 0.04 38.10
C MET A 1 40.06 0.92 37.29
N THR A 2 40.57 2.09 36.92
CA THR A 2 39.86 3.19 36.27
C THR A 2 39.81 2.92 34.77
N LEU A 3 38.61 2.81 34.22
CA LEU A 3 38.37 2.78 32.77
C LEU A 3 38.33 4.22 32.26
N PHE A 4 39.21 4.53 31.31
CA PHE A 4 39.27 5.80 30.58
C PHE A 4 37.96 6.07 29.83
N PRO A 5 37.40 7.29 29.86
CA PRO A 5 36.54 7.75 28.78
C PRO A 5 37.43 8.18 27.61
N MET A 6 37.24 7.57 26.44
CA MET A 6 37.73 8.16 25.18
C MET A 6 36.97 9.46 24.95
N SER A 7 37.60 10.58 25.27
CA SER A 7 37.18 11.90 24.80
C SER A 7 37.39 11.97 23.29
N TYR A 8 36.32 11.93 22.51
CA TYR A 8 36.40 12.33 21.10
C TYR A 8 36.66 13.84 21.05
N SER A 9 37.88 14.19 20.62
CA SER A 9 38.36 15.55 20.42
C SER A 9 37.57 16.23 19.30
N MET A 10 37.12 17.47 19.56
CA MET A 10 36.54 18.39 18.58
C MET A 10 37.54 18.70 17.46
N SER A 11 37.42 18.04 16.31
CA SER A 11 38.02 18.52 15.06
C SER A 11 37.42 17.85 13.82
N CYS A 12 36.13 18.04 13.55
CA CYS A 12 35.51 17.65 12.27
C CYS A 12 34.46 18.68 11.82
N LEU A 13 34.84 19.97 11.80
CA LEU A 13 34.07 21.01 11.09
C LEU A 13 33.73 20.67 9.62
N PRO A 14 34.58 19.94 8.85
CA PRO A 14 34.21 19.53 7.49
C PRO A 14 33.04 18.55 7.43
N ALA A 15 32.85 17.71 8.46
CA ALA A 15 31.79 16.71 8.49
C ALA A 15 30.42 17.35 8.69
N ALA A 16 30.31 18.34 9.58
CA ALA A 16 29.05 19.03 9.84
C ALA A 16 28.57 19.87 8.64
N ALA A 17 29.49 20.50 7.90
CA ALA A 17 29.16 21.26 6.70
C ALA A 17 28.73 20.34 5.54
N ALA A 18 29.43 19.23 5.34
CA ALA A 18 29.03 18.20 4.37
C ALA A 18 27.66 17.60 4.72
N MET A 19 27.40 17.31 5.99
CA MET A 19 26.11 16.80 6.47
C MET A 19 24.97 17.79 6.22
N ARG A 20 25.18 19.09 6.51
CA ARG A 20 24.20 20.16 6.21
C ARG A 20 23.86 20.18 4.72
N GLN A 21 24.85 20.01 3.85
CA GLN A 21 24.64 20.03 2.42
C GLN A 21 23.93 18.76 1.90
N VAL A 22 24.20 17.60 2.49
CA VAL A 22 23.49 16.34 2.15
C VAL A 22 22.03 16.38 2.61
N VAL A 23 21.76 16.88 3.82
CA VAL A 23 20.39 17.10 4.33
C VAL A 23 19.65 18.14 3.50
N ALA A 24 20.28 19.28 3.18
CA ALA A 24 19.68 20.33 2.36
C ALA A 24 19.39 19.87 0.92
N ASN A 25 20.16 18.91 0.41
CA ASN A 25 19.99 18.37 -0.94
C ASN A 25 18.94 17.23 -1.02
N GLY A 26 18.30 16.85 0.09
CA GLY A 26 17.26 15.81 0.09
C GLY A 26 17.78 14.41 -0.27
N LEU A 27 19.07 14.14 -0.02
CA LEU A 27 19.75 12.90 -0.40
C LEU A 27 19.83 11.86 0.73
N LEU A 28 19.08 12.05 1.82
CA LEU A 28 19.03 11.11 2.96
C LEU A 28 17.58 10.77 3.30
N ASP A 29 17.16 9.58 2.87
CA ASP A 29 15.89 8.93 3.25
C ASP A 29 16.00 8.16 4.60
N ASP A 30 17.20 8.13 5.22
CA ASP A 30 17.42 7.38 6.46
C ASP A 30 17.17 8.25 7.72
N TYR A 31 16.03 7.98 8.35
CA TYR A 31 15.55 8.57 9.61
C TYR A 31 16.58 8.50 10.77
N ILE A 32 17.43 7.47 10.79
CA ILE A 32 18.46 7.26 11.81
C ILE A 32 19.51 8.37 11.78
N THR A 33 19.94 8.78 10.59
CA THR A 33 21.00 9.78 10.41
C THR A 33 20.55 11.19 10.81
N VAL A 34 19.27 11.52 10.59
CA VAL A 34 18.67 12.81 11.01
C VAL A 34 18.56 12.90 12.53
N LEU A 35 18.18 11.79 13.19
CA LEU A 35 18.11 11.71 14.65
C LEU A 35 19.48 11.84 15.30
N GLU A 36 20.49 11.14 14.79
CA GLU A 36 21.87 11.22 15.28
C GLU A 36 22.41 12.65 15.11
N TYR A 37 22.17 13.31 13.97
CA TYR A 37 22.60 14.69 13.76
C TYR A 37 21.91 15.70 14.70
N SER A 38 20.61 15.58 14.92
CA SER A 38 19.89 16.48 15.84
C SER A 38 20.37 16.33 17.29
N GLN A 39 20.62 15.09 17.73
CA GLN A 39 21.19 14.82 19.06
C GLN A 39 22.62 15.35 19.21
N MET A 40 23.44 15.25 18.16
CA MET A 40 24.83 15.70 18.18
C MET A 40 25.00 17.22 18.05
N SER A 41 24.13 17.90 17.30
CA SER A 41 24.27 19.33 16.99
C SER A 41 23.56 20.25 17.99
N GLY A 42 22.57 19.74 18.73
CA GLY A 42 21.71 20.58 19.59
C GLY A 42 20.83 21.56 18.81
N GLU A 43 20.83 21.49 17.48
CA GLU A 43 19.89 22.22 16.64
C GLU A 43 18.52 21.51 16.66
N PRO A 44 17.40 22.26 16.76
CA PRO A 44 16.07 21.68 16.76
C PRO A 44 15.89 20.87 15.47
N MET A 45 15.29 19.70 15.61
CA MET A 45 14.93 18.84 14.48
C MET A 45 13.97 19.59 13.57
N THR A 46 14.47 20.26 12.54
CA THR A 46 13.64 20.83 11.48
C THR A 46 13.26 19.70 10.55
N MET A 47 12.17 19.00 10.89
CA MET A 47 11.58 18.02 9.99
C MET A 47 11.12 18.78 8.75
N ASN A 48 11.64 18.42 7.59
CA ASN A 48 11.28 19.07 6.34
C ASN A 48 9.77 18.86 6.10
N GLU A 49 9.00 19.95 6.01
CA GLU A 49 7.54 19.89 5.80
C GLU A 49 7.18 19.04 4.57
N SER A 50 8.04 19.03 3.54
CA SER A 50 7.83 18.18 2.36
C SER A 50 7.98 16.68 2.68
N VAL A 51 8.93 16.31 3.54
CA VAL A 51 9.13 14.91 3.98
C VAL A 51 7.97 14.47 4.86
N LEU A 52 7.52 15.32 5.79
CA LEU A 52 6.33 15.03 6.61
C LEU A 52 5.09 14.82 5.76
N ARG A 53 4.87 15.70 4.77
CA ARG A 53 3.75 15.58 3.85
C ARG A 53 3.82 14.28 3.05
N ARG A 54 5.00 13.94 2.49
CA ARG A 54 5.18 12.69 1.75
C ARG A 54 4.89 11.46 2.61
N VAL A 55 5.41 11.40 3.83
CA VAL A 55 5.17 10.29 4.77
C VAL A 55 3.69 10.19 5.15
N ALA A 56 3.01 11.31 5.39
CA ALA A 56 1.58 11.33 5.67
C ALA A 56 0.77 10.81 4.47
N ASP A 57 1.08 11.27 3.27
CA ASP A 57 0.42 10.83 2.03
C ASP A 57 0.63 9.35 1.76
N GLU A 58 1.85 8.86 1.93
CA GLU A 58 2.20 7.45 1.83
C GLU A 58 1.44 6.57 2.84
N LEU A 59 1.21 7.08 4.05
CA LEU A 59 0.43 6.39 5.06
C LEU A 59 -1.06 6.40 4.72
N ASP A 60 -1.58 7.50 4.20
CA ASP A 60 -2.98 7.64 3.81
C ASP A 60 -3.33 6.76 2.60
N ILE A 61 -2.44 6.63 1.62
CA ILE A 61 -2.59 5.67 0.52
C ILE A 61 -2.66 4.23 1.06
N ARG A 62 -1.74 3.84 1.97
CA ARG A 62 -1.77 2.51 2.59
C ARG A 62 -3.05 2.29 3.41
N ARG A 63 -3.56 3.32 4.08
CA ARG A 63 -4.85 3.27 4.79
C ARG A 63 -6.02 3.10 3.82
N THR A 64 -6.01 3.73 2.65
CA THR A 64 -7.02 3.49 1.61
C THR A 64 -7.03 2.03 1.16
N LEU A 65 -5.87 1.42 0.93
CA LEU A 65 -5.79 -0.01 0.59
C LEU A 65 -6.23 -0.91 1.75
N ALA A 66 -5.91 -0.55 3.00
CA ALA A 66 -6.38 -1.30 4.16
C ALA A 66 -7.91 -1.23 4.34
N ARG A 67 -8.50 -0.04 4.14
CA ARG A 67 -9.97 0.15 4.12
C ARG A 67 -10.60 -0.68 3.02
N LEU A 68 -10.00 -0.69 1.82
CA LEU A 68 -10.46 -1.48 0.69
C LEU A 68 -10.51 -2.96 1.04
N SER A 69 -9.39 -3.55 1.48
CA SER A 69 -9.34 -4.97 1.87
C SER A 69 -10.38 -5.32 2.93
N ARG A 70 -10.55 -4.47 3.95
CA ARG A 70 -11.54 -4.70 4.99
C ARG A 70 -12.97 -4.66 4.47
N ALA A 71 -13.31 -3.66 3.67
CA ALA A 71 -14.64 -3.55 3.08
C ALA A 71 -14.96 -4.75 2.17
N GLN A 72 -13.96 -5.26 1.43
CA GLN A 72 -14.08 -6.46 0.62
C GLN A 72 -14.33 -7.71 1.47
N ASP A 73 -13.54 -7.91 2.53
CA ASP A 73 -13.63 -9.06 3.43
C ASP A 73 -14.95 -9.08 4.23
N ASP A 74 -15.41 -7.91 4.68
CA ASP A 74 -16.62 -7.74 5.50
C ASP A 74 -17.91 -7.71 4.66
N GLY A 75 -17.80 -7.68 3.32
CA GLY A 75 -18.97 -7.52 2.46
C GLY A 75 -19.58 -6.10 2.48
N ASP A 76 -18.85 -5.10 2.98
CA ASP A 76 -19.34 -3.73 3.17
C ASP A 76 -19.24 -2.91 1.87
N ARG A 77 -20.34 -2.93 1.12
CA ARG A 77 -20.47 -2.22 -0.15
C ARG A 77 -20.25 -0.71 -0.02
N GLU A 78 -20.76 -0.08 1.03
CA GLU A 78 -20.66 1.38 1.15
C GLU A 78 -19.25 1.81 1.56
N ALA A 79 -18.60 1.09 2.49
CA ALA A 79 -17.19 1.34 2.81
C ALA A 79 -16.27 1.10 1.60
N TYR A 80 -16.56 0.08 0.78
CA TYR A 80 -15.82 -0.21 -0.45
C TYR A 80 -15.81 1.01 -1.38
N LYS A 81 -16.97 1.62 -1.61
CA LYS A 81 -17.12 2.78 -2.49
C LYS A 81 -16.28 3.97 -2.04
N THR A 82 -16.11 4.19 -0.74
CA THR A 82 -15.29 5.30 -0.22
C THR A 82 -13.79 5.21 -0.51
N CYS A 83 -13.31 4.08 -1.05
CA CYS A 83 -11.91 3.90 -1.41
C CYS A 83 -11.58 4.38 -2.84
N PHE A 84 -12.59 4.80 -3.60
CA PHE A 84 -12.49 5.10 -5.02
C PHE A 84 -12.96 6.52 -5.34
N THR A 85 -12.46 7.08 -6.43
CA THR A 85 -13.06 8.28 -7.02
C THR A 85 -14.42 7.97 -7.65
N ASP A 86 -15.25 9.00 -7.89
CA ASP A 86 -16.59 8.84 -8.48
C ASP A 86 -16.61 8.03 -9.78
N ARG A 87 -15.53 8.15 -10.56
CA ARG A 87 -15.27 7.34 -11.74
C ARG A 87 -13.92 6.66 -11.64
N VAL A 88 -13.88 5.38 -12.00
CA VAL A 88 -12.69 4.52 -11.88
C VAL A 88 -12.46 3.81 -13.20
N LEU A 89 -11.23 3.89 -13.70
CA LEU A 89 -10.80 3.02 -14.78
C LEU A 89 -10.45 1.64 -14.22
N LEU A 90 -11.23 0.61 -14.57
CA LEU A 90 -10.88 -0.77 -14.25
C LEU A 90 -10.16 -1.36 -15.46
N THR A 91 -8.84 -1.47 -15.38
CA THR A 91 -7.99 -1.88 -16.51
C THR A 91 -7.91 -3.40 -16.61
N LYS A 92 -7.75 -4.09 -15.47
CA LYS A 92 -7.76 -5.56 -15.40
C LYS A 92 -8.48 -6.02 -14.14
N SER A 93 -9.21 -7.12 -14.26
CA SER A 93 -9.93 -7.76 -13.16
C SER A 93 -9.61 -9.24 -13.12
N VAL A 94 -9.44 -9.77 -11.91
CA VAL A 94 -9.39 -11.21 -11.62
C VAL A 94 -10.70 -11.72 -11.01
N VAL A 95 -11.61 -10.79 -10.69
CA VAL A 95 -12.89 -11.10 -10.02
C VAL A 95 -14.04 -11.12 -11.01
N ILE A 96 -14.01 -10.22 -12.00
CA ILE A 96 -15.07 -10.10 -13.01
C ILE A 96 -14.60 -10.86 -14.27
N PRO A 97 -15.27 -11.96 -14.66
CA PRO A 97 -14.90 -12.74 -15.84
C PRO A 97 -14.94 -11.93 -17.14
N ASP A 98 -14.07 -12.27 -18.09
CA ASP A 98 -14.02 -11.70 -19.45
C ASP A 98 -13.96 -10.16 -19.51
N TRP A 99 -13.42 -9.53 -18.46
CA TRP A 99 -13.38 -8.08 -18.34
C TRP A 99 -12.59 -7.41 -19.47
N GLN A 100 -13.13 -6.30 -19.98
CA GLN A 100 -12.46 -5.41 -20.92
C GLN A 100 -12.23 -4.04 -20.27
N PRO A 101 -11.04 -3.40 -20.47
CA PRO A 101 -10.73 -2.12 -19.87
C PRO A 101 -11.80 -1.06 -20.18
N ARG A 102 -12.42 -0.52 -19.13
CA ARG A 102 -13.33 0.63 -19.27
C ARG A 102 -13.49 1.37 -17.95
N GLU A 103 -13.93 2.60 -18.08
CA GLU A 103 -14.31 3.43 -16.95
C GLU A 103 -15.71 3.07 -16.44
N LEU A 104 -15.86 3.11 -15.12
CA LEU A 104 -17.08 2.80 -14.38
C LEU A 104 -17.38 3.92 -13.41
N SER A 105 -18.66 4.18 -13.11
CA SER A 105 -19.00 4.85 -11.86
C SER A 105 -18.66 3.96 -10.66
N VAL A 106 -18.45 4.58 -9.50
CA VAL A 106 -18.14 3.84 -8.27
C VAL A 106 -19.26 2.86 -7.86
N ASP A 107 -20.52 3.21 -8.13
CA ASP A 107 -21.66 2.32 -7.89
C ASP A 107 -21.66 1.11 -8.83
N GLU A 108 -21.43 1.30 -10.13
CA GLU A 108 -21.32 0.19 -11.08
C GLU A 108 -20.16 -0.74 -10.74
N LEU A 109 -19.01 -0.17 -10.32
CA LEU A 109 -17.85 -0.95 -9.88
C LEU A 109 -18.20 -1.82 -8.67
N ALA A 110 -18.87 -1.22 -7.67
CA ALA A 110 -19.29 -1.94 -6.48
C ALA A 110 -20.30 -3.06 -6.82
N ASP A 111 -21.30 -2.78 -7.66
CA ASP A 111 -22.31 -3.77 -8.06
C ASP A 111 -21.67 -4.97 -8.76
N LEU A 112 -20.77 -4.73 -9.72
CA LEU A 112 -20.06 -5.79 -10.42
C LEU A 112 -19.17 -6.62 -9.48
N TYR A 113 -18.49 -5.96 -8.52
CA TYR A 113 -17.62 -6.64 -7.58
C TYR A 113 -18.42 -7.53 -6.61
N PHE A 114 -19.46 -6.97 -5.97
CA PHE A 114 -20.24 -7.70 -4.97
C PHE A 114 -21.20 -8.73 -5.57
N ALA A 115 -21.57 -8.61 -6.86
CA ALA A 115 -22.25 -9.69 -7.57
C ALA A 115 -21.43 -10.99 -7.61
N GLU A 116 -20.10 -10.89 -7.68
CA GLU A 116 -19.20 -12.04 -7.69
C GLU A 116 -18.80 -12.45 -6.27
N VAL A 117 -18.38 -11.50 -5.43
CA VAL A 117 -17.94 -11.81 -4.05
C VAL A 117 -19.09 -12.29 -3.16
N GLY A 118 -20.34 -11.88 -3.44
CA GLY A 118 -21.51 -12.39 -2.72
C GLY A 118 -21.77 -13.90 -2.91
N LYS A 119 -21.07 -14.56 -3.85
CA LYS A 119 -21.10 -16.03 -4.04
C LYS A 119 -20.14 -16.75 -3.09
N LEU A 120 -19.22 -16.03 -2.47
CA LEU A 120 -18.22 -16.57 -1.55
C LEU A 120 -18.79 -16.65 -0.14
N LYS A 121 -18.42 -17.71 0.57
CA LYS A 121 -18.66 -17.84 2.00
C LYS A 121 -17.78 -16.89 2.82
N PHE A 122 -16.53 -16.72 2.40
CA PHE A 122 -15.63 -15.71 2.91
C PHE A 122 -14.55 -15.39 1.88
N ALA A 123 -13.97 -14.20 2.01
CA ALA A 123 -12.69 -13.83 1.42
C ALA A 123 -11.82 -13.18 2.49
N HIS A 124 -10.51 -13.28 2.33
CA HIS A 124 -9.55 -12.58 3.17
C HIS A 124 -8.41 -12.05 2.31
N HIS A 125 -8.31 -10.72 2.22
CA HIS A 125 -7.31 -10.03 1.41
C HIS A 125 -6.11 -9.59 2.27
N LEU A 126 -4.92 -10.08 1.93
CA LEU A 126 -3.64 -9.62 2.45
C LEU A 126 -2.92 -8.80 1.38
N VAL A 127 -2.73 -7.51 1.66
CA VAL A 127 -2.05 -6.58 0.74
C VAL A 127 -0.75 -6.09 1.39
N SER A 128 0.36 -6.25 0.68
CA SER A 128 1.70 -6.02 1.22
C SER A 128 2.66 -5.48 0.15
N ASN A 129 3.92 -5.25 0.53
CA ASN A 129 5.01 -4.86 -0.38
C ASN A 129 4.68 -3.62 -1.24
N HIS A 130 4.11 -2.60 -0.60
CA HIS A 130 3.70 -1.35 -1.24
C HIS A 130 4.91 -0.56 -1.78
N ILE A 131 4.89 -0.29 -3.08
CA ILE A 131 5.78 0.66 -3.75
C ILE A 131 4.91 1.83 -4.18
N ILE A 132 5.15 3.01 -3.60
CA ILE A 132 4.31 4.18 -3.77
C ILE A 132 5.17 5.32 -4.33
N ASP A 133 4.70 5.91 -5.41
CA ASP A 133 5.26 7.15 -5.95
C ASP A 133 4.18 8.23 -6.01
N ILE A 134 4.52 9.43 -5.54
CA ILE A 134 3.58 10.54 -5.33
C ILE A 134 4.12 11.75 -6.09
N ASP A 135 3.26 12.32 -6.94
CA ASP A 135 3.48 13.57 -7.67
C ASP A 135 2.31 14.53 -7.41
N GLY A 136 2.49 15.40 -6.42
CA GLY A 136 1.48 16.37 -5.99
C GLY A 136 0.21 15.70 -5.46
N ASP A 137 -0.86 15.75 -6.26
CA ASP A 137 -2.18 15.19 -5.95
C ASP A 137 -2.49 13.92 -6.76
N GLU A 138 -1.47 13.35 -7.42
CA GLU A 138 -1.52 12.07 -8.12
C GLU A 138 -0.53 11.10 -7.46
N ALA A 139 -0.84 9.82 -7.48
CA ALA A 139 0.07 8.79 -7.03
C ALA A 139 -0.10 7.49 -7.82
N THR A 140 0.96 6.69 -7.85
CA THR A 140 0.92 5.29 -8.27
C THR A 140 1.21 4.39 -7.07
N CYS A 141 0.59 3.22 -7.04
CA CYS A 141 0.85 2.22 -6.02
C CYS A 141 0.87 0.82 -6.65
N LEU A 142 2.02 0.17 -6.56
CA LEU A 142 2.14 -1.26 -6.74
C LEU A 142 2.06 -1.94 -5.37
N ALA A 143 1.30 -3.02 -5.27
CA ALA A 143 1.24 -3.81 -4.04
C ALA A 143 1.05 -5.29 -4.37
N ASP A 144 1.67 -6.17 -3.61
CA ASP A 144 1.42 -7.60 -3.73
C ASP A 144 0.09 -7.92 -3.02
N LEU A 145 -0.69 -8.79 -3.65
CA LEU A 145 -1.98 -9.27 -3.16
C LEU A 145 -1.90 -10.78 -2.94
N TYR A 146 -2.31 -11.23 -1.77
CA TYR A 146 -2.67 -12.62 -1.53
C TYR A 146 -4.10 -12.67 -1.00
N CYS A 147 -4.97 -13.41 -1.65
CA CYS A 147 -6.35 -13.59 -1.25
C CYS A 147 -6.63 -15.06 -0.98
N VAL A 148 -7.25 -15.36 0.15
CA VAL A 148 -7.83 -16.69 0.43
C VAL A 148 -9.33 -16.55 0.42
N PHE A 149 -10.05 -17.46 -0.23
CA PHE A 149 -11.50 -17.44 -0.28
C PHE A 149 -12.06 -18.86 -0.29
N ALA A 150 -13.33 -18.99 0.10
CA ALA A 150 -14.07 -20.23 -0.03
C ALA A 150 -15.44 -19.95 -0.63
N GLU A 151 -15.88 -20.83 -1.52
CA GLU A 151 -17.23 -20.82 -2.08
C GLU A 151 -18.22 -21.46 -1.09
N ASP A 152 -19.50 -21.10 -1.21
CA ASP A 152 -20.56 -21.76 -0.44
C ASP A 152 -20.92 -23.11 -1.09
N GLY A 153 -20.79 -24.22 -0.36
CA GLY A 153 -20.98 -25.57 -0.90
C GLY A 153 -20.74 -26.70 0.13
N ASP A 154 -20.97 -27.95 -0.30
CA ASP A 154 -20.77 -29.16 0.52
C ASP A 154 -19.27 -29.43 0.75
N GLY A 155 -18.77 -28.94 1.88
CA GLY A 155 -17.37 -29.06 2.32
C GLY A 155 -16.60 -27.76 2.18
N LEU A 156 -15.76 -27.42 3.16
CA LEU A 156 -14.95 -26.20 3.14
C LEU A 156 -13.76 -26.38 2.21
N ARG A 157 -13.93 -26.05 0.93
CA ARG A 157 -12.82 -25.96 -0.04
C ARG A 157 -12.39 -24.52 -0.15
N SER A 158 -11.16 -24.25 0.26
CA SER A 158 -10.55 -22.92 0.13
C SER A 158 -9.65 -22.89 -1.09
N SER A 159 -9.73 -21.81 -1.85
CA SER A 159 -8.77 -21.49 -2.89
C SER A 159 -8.01 -20.24 -2.47
N SER A 160 -6.82 -20.05 -3.05
CA SER A 160 -6.08 -18.82 -2.89
C SER A 160 -5.51 -18.33 -4.20
N LEU A 161 -5.32 -17.02 -4.26
CA LEU A 161 -4.79 -16.30 -5.40
C LEU A 161 -3.66 -15.40 -4.91
N GLY A 162 -2.52 -15.48 -5.59
CA GLY A 162 -1.45 -14.51 -5.50
C GLY A 162 -1.45 -13.62 -6.73
N GLY A 163 -1.38 -12.31 -6.53
CA GLY A 163 -1.42 -11.33 -7.59
C GLY A 163 -0.70 -10.05 -7.24
N ARG A 164 -0.82 -9.07 -8.13
CA ARG A 164 -0.30 -7.72 -7.93
C ARG A 164 -1.35 -6.68 -8.30
N TYR A 165 -1.53 -5.73 -7.41
CA TYR A 165 -2.20 -4.47 -7.68
C TYR A 165 -1.28 -3.53 -8.45
N ASP A 166 -1.85 -2.88 -9.45
CA ASP A 166 -1.31 -1.69 -10.11
C ASP A 166 -2.40 -0.62 -10.10
N LEU A 167 -2.18 0.39 -9.26
CA LEU A 167 -3.17 1.39 -8.90
C LEU A 167 -2.68 2.79 -9.27
N LYS A 168 -3.61 3.62 -9.72
CA LYS A 168 -3.45 5.08 -9.68
C LYS A 168 -4.41 5.66 -8.67
N LEU A 169 -3.90 6.59 -7.87
CA LEU A 169 -4.66 7.30 -6.85
C LEU A 169 -4.61 8.79 -7.12
N ARG A 170 -5.69 9.47 -6.72
CA ARG A 170 -5.84 10.92 -6.83
C ARG A 170 -6.29 11.46 -5.48
N ARG A 171 -5.77 12.61 -5.07
CA ARG A 171 -6.30 13.33 -3.93
C ARG A 171 -7.59 14.06 -4.30
N VAL A 172 -8.67 13.78 -3.59
CA VAL A 172 -9.97 14.44 -3.73
C VAL A 172 -10.41 14.89 -2.35
N ASP A 173 -10.68 16.19 -2.19
CA ASP A 173 -11.12 16.79 -0.91
C ASP A 173 -10.23 16.44 0.30
N GLY A 174 -8.92 16.27 0.05
CA GLY A 174 -7.93 15.93 1.07
C GLY A 174 -7.69 14.43 1.26
N GLU A 175 -8.49 13.55 0.65
CA GLU A 175 -8.36 12.10 0.77
C GLU A 175 -7.75 11.47 -0.48
N TRP A 176 -6.90 10.46 -0.30
CA TRP A 176 -6.36 9.65 -1.41
C TRP A 176 -7.34 8.55 -1.80
N LEU A 177 -7.83 8.62 -3.03
CA LEU A 177 -8.82 7.68 -3.59
C LEU A 177 -8.29 7.00 -4.85
N ILE A 178 -8.68 5.75 -5.06
CA ILE A 178 -8.27 4.95 -6.23
C ILE A 178 -9.06 5.44 -7.46
N SER A 179 -8.34 5.85 -8.50
CA SER A 179 -8.90 6.33 -9.77
C SER A 179 -8.67 5.39 -10.94
N GLU A 180 -7.66 4.52 -10.84
CA GLU A 180 -7.46 3.40 -11.75
C GLU A 180 -7.07 2.16 -10.95
N ARG A 181 -7.64 1.01 -11.32
CA ARG A 181 -7.32 -0.28 -10.71
C ARG A 181 -7.04 -1.33 -11.76
N SER A 182 -5.93 -2.03 -11.57
CA SER A 182 -5.55 -3.23 -12.30
C SER A 182 -5.13 -4.30 -11.30
N ILE A 183 -5.58 -5.53 -11.52
CA ILE A 183 -5.09 -6.71 -10.79
C ILE A 183 -4.56 -7.69 -11.83
N VAL A 184 -3.34 -8.15 -11.60
CA VAL A 184 -2.73 -9.25 -12.37
C VAL A 184 -2.61 -10.46 -11.46
N GLU A 185 -3.25 -11.56 -11.85
CA GLU A 185 -2.98 -12.86 -11.23
C GLU A 185 -1.58 -13.33 -11.60
N LEU A 186 -0.83 -13.77 -10.59
CA LEU A 186 0.48 -14.39 -10.77
C LEU A 186 0.42 -15.90 -10.60
N TYR A 187 -0.42 -16.37 -9.66
CA TYR A 187 -0.67 -17.79 -9.42
C TYR A 187 -2.00 -17.99 -8.69
N ALA A 188 -2.58 -19.17 -8.85
CA ALA A 188 -3.72 -19.65 -8.09
C ALA A 188 -3.41 -21.02 -7.48
N ILE A 189 -3.96 -21.29 -6.31
CA ILE A 189 -3.82 -22.56 -5.60
C ILE A 189 -5.23 -23.01 -5.19
N ASP A 190 -5.67 -24.15 -5.71
CA ASP A 190 -6.86 -24.83 -5.19
C ASP A 190 -6.44 -25.86 -4.12
N SER A 191 -7.13 -25.87 -2.98
CA SER A 191 -7.06 -26.96 -2.00
C SER A 191 -7.25 -28.35 -2.63
N GLY A 192 -8.00 -28.45 -3.74
CA GLY A 192 -8.11 -29.67 -4.55
C GLY A 192 -6.81 -30.17 -5.18
N ASP A 193 -5.88 -29.26 -5.48
CA ASP A 193 -4.63 -29.56 -6.19
C ASP A 193 -3.48 -29.88 -5.22
N VAL A 194 -3.46 -29.28 -4.03
CA VAL A 194 -2.42 -29.51 -3.01
C VAL A 194 -2.53 -30.92 -2.40
N ALA A 195 -3.74 -31.45 -2.26
CA ALA A 195 -3.98 -32.80 -1.73
C ALA A 195 -3.38 -33.92 -2.61
N ARG A 196 -3.05 -33.65 -3.88
CA ARG A 196 -2.45 -34.63 -4.81
C ARG A 196 -0.93 -34.66 -4.80
N ILE A 197 -0.26 -33.67 -4.19
CA ILE A 197 1.21 -33.61 -4.12
C ILE A 197 1.74 -34.28 -2.84
N LEU A 198 0.88 -34.50 -1.85
CA LEU A 198 1.24 -35.07 -0.54
C LEU A 198 0.59 -36.44 -0.24
N ALA A 199 0.01 -37.09 -1.25
CA ALA A 199 -0.52 -38.46 -1.18
C ALA A 199 0.28 -39.40 -2.10
#